data_AF-A0A960ZUD9-F1
#
_entry.id   AF-A0A960ZUD9-F1
#
_cell.length_a   1.000
_cell.length_b   1.000
_cell.length_c   1.000
_cell.angle_alpha   90.00
_cell.angle_beta   90.00
_cell.angle_gamma   90.00
#
_symmetry.space_group_name_H-M   'P 1'
#
loop_
_entity.id
_entity.type
_entity.pdbx_description
1 polymer ?
#
loop_
_entity_poly.entity_id
_entity_poly.type
_entity_poly.pdbx_seq_one_letter_code
_entity_poly.pdbx_strand_id
1 'polypeptide(L)'
;VEDNTAEFVEILVHLPAGADPDQTIQALYAFTDCEVSIATNAVVIHDNKPQFLSVNDLVRHSAEHAKNILGQELEVKLSELEEKWHFSSLEKIFIEKRIYRNIEEATTWEAVMAAIWKGLKPHLGILRREVTDDDVARLTEIKIKRISKFNSFEADEHIAALEKEIDQTQKHLKQLTRYAISHFERIKKTYGPGRERRTEVSGFERVAASEVIIAYETLYLNAKEGFAGYGLKKEGEPLCKCSTLDDIIWFTKDGTMTVSKVAPKMFVGKNPLYIGINKKDDNTVYSVIYRDGRHGRVYAKRFRVGGTTRDKVYPLTKGTPGSAILYFNRHDDEAASDAQNLAVYLKPALYLRNLSLAFPMSSLPIKGRDSMGNIVTKHAVDRVVQQRGAAAASSSADSGEATDTK
;
A
#
# COMPACT_ATOMS: atom_id res chain seq x y z
N VAL A 1 3.42 -4.84 -28.31
CA VAL A 1 3.69 -3.58 -27.59
C VAL A 1 4.67 -2.80 -28.43
N GLU A 2 4.37 -1.54 -28.71
CA GLU A 2 5.21 -0.61 -29.47
C GLU A 2 5.54 0.58 -28.57
N ASP A 3 6.79 1.02 -28.61
CA ASP A 3 7.25 2.19 -27.86
C ASP A 3 7.43 3.36 -28.83
N ASN A 4 6.59 4.38 -28.66
CA ASN A 4 6.59 5.62 -29.45
C ASN A 4 7.11 6.80 -28.63
N THR A 5 7.79 6.55 -27.51
CA THR A 5 8.28 7.59 -26.60
C THR A 5 9.21 8.57 -27.32
N ALA A 6 8.88 9.86 -27.22
CA ALA A 6 9.69 10.97 -27.75
C ALA A 6 9.86 12.05 -26.66
N GLU A 7 9.26 13.22 -26.82
CA GLU A 7 9.19 14.24 -25.76
C GLU A 7 8.30 13.77 -24.59
N PHE A 8 7.27 12.98 -24.90
CA PHE A 8 6.35 12.38 -23.92
C PHE A 8 6.43 10.85 -24.00
N VAL A 9 6.20 10.20 -22.86
CA VAL A 9 6.11 8.74 -22.78
C VAL A 9 4.83 8.29 -23.50
N GLU A 10 4.98 7.44 -24.50
CA GLU A 10 3.86 6.89 -25.27
C GLU A 10 4.12 5.41 -25.59
N ILE A 11 3.32 4.53 -24.99
CA ILE A 11 3.43 3.08 -25.17
C ILE A 11 2.11 2.56 -25.73
N LEU A 12 2.16 1.94 -26.90
CA LEU A 12 1.00 1.38 -27.59
C LEU A 12 0.92 -0.14 -27.38
N VAL A 13 -0.22 -0.61 -26.84
CA VAL A 13 -0.47 -2.04 -26.60
C VAL A 13 -1.55 -2.55 -27.55
N HIS A 14 -1.15 -3.35 -28.54
CA HIS A 14 -2.07 -4.01 -29.47
C HIS A 14 -2.79 -5.19 -28.80
N LEU A 15 -4.12 -5.15 -28.75
CA LEU A 15 -4.96 -6.21 -28.18
C LEU A 15 -5.42 -7.21 -29.27
N PRO A 16 -5.52 -8.52 -28.97
CA PRO A 16 -6.10 -9.48 -29.90
C PRO A 16 -7.60 -9.28 -30.06
N ALA A 17 -8.15 -9.67 -31.21
CA ALA A 17 -9.57 -9.53 -31.51
C ALA A 17 -10.45 -10.26 -30.47
N GLY A 18 -11.40 -9.54 -29.87
CA GLY A 18 -12.31 -10.06 -28.84
C GLY A 18 -11.79 -9.97 -27.40
N ALA A 19 -10.60 -9.39 -27.17
CA ALA A 19 -10.14 -9.06 -25.82
C ALA A 19 -10.86 -7.81 -25.27
N ASP A 20 -11.17 -7.84 -23.97
CA ASP A 20 -11.73 -6.70 -23.25
C ASP A 20 -10.60 -5.75 -22.79
N PRO A 21 -10.63 -4.46 -23.18
CA PRO A 21 -9.59 -3.51 -22.82
C PRO A 21 -9.45 -3.30 -21.31
N ASP A 22 -10.57 -3.18 -20.58
CA ASP A 22 -10.55 -2.89 -19.15
C ASP A 22 -9.97 -4.05 -18.34
N GLN A 23 -10.36 -5.29 -18.66
CA GLN A 23 -9.75 -6.49 -18.08
C GLN A 23 -8.26 -6.60 -18.39
N THR A 24 -7.84 -6.17 -19.59
CA THR A 24 -6.43 -6.20 -19.97
C THR A 24 -5.62 -5.17 -19.16
N ILE A 25 -6.16 -3.97 -18.93
CA ILE A 25 -5.55 -2.95 -18.08
C ILE A 25 -5.37 -3.49 -16.65
N GLN A 26 -6.40 -4.13 -16.10
CA GLN A 26 -6.32 -4.75 -14.77
C GLN A 26 -5.25 -5.85 -14.72
N ALA A 27 -5.15 -6.67 -15.76
CA ALA A 27 -4.11 -7.70 -15.86
C ALA A 27 -2.70 -7.08 -15.93
N LEU A 28 -2.53 -5.96 -16.65
CA LEU A 28 -1.25 -5.25 -16.70
C LEU A 28 -0.82 -4.76 -15.31
N TYR A 29 -1.72 -4.14 -14.54
CA TYR A 29 -1.39 -3.75 -13.16
C TYR A 29 -1.06 -4.96 -12.26
N ALA A 30 -1.78 -6.08 -12.42
CA ALA A 30 -1.58 -7.26 -11.56
C ALA A 30 -0.30 -8.06 -11.87
N PHE A 31 0.14 -8.07 -13.14
CA PHE A 31 1.21 -8.97 -13.61
C PHE A 31 2.47 -8.24 -14.13
N THR A 32 2.50 -6.90 -14.11
CA THR A 32 3.65 -6.10 -14.59
C THR A 32 3.99 -4.97 -13.62
N ASP A 33 5.11 -4.27 -13.88
CA ASP A 33 5.57 -3.12 -13.08
C ASP A 33 4.75 -1.84 -13.31
N CYS A 34 3.58 -1.92 -13.95
CA CYS A 34 2.60 -0.83 -13.96
C CYS A 34 2.09 -0.50 -12.54
N GLU A 35 2.14 -1.45 -11.59
CA GLU A 35 1.94 -1.21 -10.16
C GLU A 35 3.13 -1.76 -9.37
N VAL A 36 3.83 -0.90 -8.63
CA VAL A 36 4.96 -1.31 -7.78
C VAL A 36 4.75 -0.79 -6.36
N SER A 37 4.93 -1.68 -5.39
CA SER A 37 4.94 -1.29 -3.98
C SER A 37 6.31 -0.72 -3.60
N ILE A 38 6.32 0.54 -3.14
CA ILE A 38 7.53 1.19 -2.65
C ILE A 38 7.50 1.20 -1.13
N ALA A 39 8.46 0.52 -0.51
CA ALA A 39 8.66 0.56 0.93
C ALA A 39 9.34 1.87 1.34
N THR A 40 8.63 2.72 2.08
CA THR A 40 9.12 4.03 2.51
C THR A 40 9.66 3.97 3.94
N ASN A 41 10.96 3.69 4.09
CA ASN A 41 11.68 3.79 5.37
C ASN A 41 12.66 4.96 5.33
N ALA A 42 12.48 5.95 6.21
CA ALA A 42 13.37 7.09 6.33
C ALA A 42 14.45 6.83 7.39
N VAL A 43 15.65 6.45 6.92
CA VAL A 43 16.84 6.25 7.77
C VAL A 43 17.85 7.35 7.47
N VAL A 44 18.27 8.06 8.50
CA VAL A 44 19.27 9.13 8.40
C VAL A 44 20.37 8.94 9.45
N ILE A 45 21.52 9.59 9.24
CA ILE A 45 22.60 9.62 10.23
C ILE A 45 22.37 10.83 11.13
N HIS A 46 22.23 10.58 12.43
CA HIS A 46 22.17 11.62 13.46
C HIS A 46 23.06 11.20 14.63
N ASP A 47 23.94 12.11 15.07
CA ASP A 47 24.99 11.86 16.07
C ASP A 47 25.88 10.65 15.76
N ASN A 48 26.33 10.57 14.49
CA ASN A 48 27.14 9.47 13.95
C ASN A 48 26.50 8.08 14.09
N LYS A 49 25.17 8.01 14.19
CA LYS A 49 24.41 6.75 14.29
C LYS A 49 23.22 6.74 13.32
N PRO A 50 22.85 5.58 12.77
CA PRO A 50 21.63 5.45 11.98
C PRO A 50 20.40 5.56 12.88
N GLN A 51 19.43 6.38 12.47
CA GLN A 51 18.16 6.57 13.17
C GLN A 51 16.99 6.50 12.18
N PHE A 52 15.90 5.86 12.61
CA PHE A 52 14.62 5.88 11.88
C PHE A 52 13.79 7.05 12.38
N LEU A 53 13.45 7.99 11.50
CA LEU A 53 12.74 9.21 11.86
C LEU A 53 11.46 9.36 11.04
N SER A 54 10.47 10.06 11.61
CA SER A 54 9.28 10.45 10.86
C SER A 54 9.58 11.63 9.94
N VAL A 55 8.76 11.83 8.90
CA VAL A 55 8.85 13.01 8.01
C VAL A 55 8.72 14.31 8.81
N ASN A 56 7.88 14.34 9.85
CA ASN A 56 7.71 15.52 10.69
C ASN A 56 8.99 15.87 11.47
N ASP A 57 9.71 14.87 11.97
CA ASP A 57 10.95 15.08 12.71
C ASP A 57 12.06 15.57 11.78
N LEU A 58 12.14 15.00 10.58
CA LEU A 58 13.09 15.45 9.54
C LEU A 58 12.85 16.90 9.13
N VAL A 59 11.59 17.28 8.90
CA VAL A 59 11.23 18.66 8.54
C VAL A 59 11.52 19.62 9.69
N ARG A 60 11.20 19.26 10.94
CA ARG A 60 11.51 20.06 12.12
C ARG A 60 13.01 20.29 12.26
N HIS A 61 13.79 19.21 12.20
CA HIS A 61 15.25 19.28 12.31
C HIS A 61 15.87 20.15 11.20
N SER A 62 15.44 19.96 9.95
CA SER A 62 15.93 20.76 8.83
C SER A 62 15.57 22.25 8.98
N ALA A 63 14.37 22.57 9.47
CA ALA A 63 13.94 23.95 9.67
C ALA A 63 14.71 24.63 10.82
N GLU A 64 14.92 23.92 11.93
CA GLU A 64 15.73 24.41 13.06
C GLU A 64 17.19 24.61 12.67
N HIS A 65 17.78 23.65 11.96
CA HIS A 65 19.16 23.74 11.47
C HIS A 65 19.34 24.95 10.53
N ALA A 66 18.44 25.13 9.57
CA ALA A 66 18.45 26.28 8.68
C ALA A 66 18.30 27.62 9.44
N LYS A 67 17.39 27.67 10.42
CA LYS A 67 17.24 28.85 11.29
C LYS A 67 18.53 29.16 12.05
N ASN A 68 19.23 28.15 12.57
CA ASN A 68 20.48 28.32 13.30
C ASN A 68 21.58 28.88 12.40
N ILE A 69 21.71 28.36 11.17
CA ILE A 69 22.66 28.90 10.17
C ILE A 69 22.36 30.37 9.86
N LEU A 70 21.08 30.71 9.59
CA LEU A 70 20.68 32.10 9.35
C LEU A 70 20.98 33.00 10.56
N GLY A 71 20.87 32.47 11.78
CA GLY A 71 21.28 33.17 13.00
C GLY A 71 22.77 33.48 13.00
N GLN A 72 23.61 32.48 12.73
CA GLN A 72 25.07 32.63 12.65
C GLN A 72 25.48 33.64 11.56
N GLU A 73 24.83 33.61 10.39
CA GLU A 73 25.07 34.60 9.33
C GLU A 73 24.76 36.03 9.79
N LEU A 74 23.66 36.22 10.52
CA LEU A 74 23.29 37.52 11.07
C LEU A 74 24.24 37.97 12.19
N GLU A 75 24.76 37.06 13.01
CA GLU A 75 25.78 37.35 14.03
C GLU A 75 27.09 37.80 13.39
N VAL A 76 27.56 37.09 12.36
CA VAL A 76 28.75 37.50 11.58
C VAL A 76 28.53 38.87 10.97
N LYS A 77 27.37 39.09 10.32
CA LYS A 77 27.03 40.40 9.75
C LYS A 77 27.00 41.51 10.81
N LEU A 78 26.44 41.23 11.99
CA LEU A 78 26.40 42.18 13.09
C LEU A 78 27.82 42.56 13.53
N SER A 79 28.70 41.57 13.70
CA SER A 79 30.10 41.79 14.06
C SER A 79 30.83 42.65 13.02
N GLU A 80 30.64 42.37 11.72
CA GLU A 80 31.22 43.19 10.65
C GLU A 80 30.70 44.63 10.65
N LEU A 81 29.41 44.84 10.92
CA LEU A 81 28.82 46.18 11.02
C LEU A 81 29.33 46.94 12.23
N GLU A 82 29.46 46.27 13.38
CA GLU A 82 30.02 46.85 14.60
C GLU A 82 31.49 47.23 14.43
N GLU A 83 32.27 46.42 13.71
CA GLU A 83 33.66 46.73 13.37
C GLU A 83 33.77 47.96 12.44
N LYS A 84 32.92 48.04 11.41
CA LYS A 84 32.83 49.21 10.53
C LYS A 84 32.43 50.47 11.30
N TRP A 85 31.46 50.35 12.20
CA TRP A 85 31.01 51.44 13.04
C TRP A 85 32.12 51.89 13.99
N HIS A 86 32.85 50.95 14.60
CA HIS A 86 33.95 51.22 15.51
C HIS A 86 35.06 52.02 14.81
N PHE A 87 35.52 51.55 13.65
CA PHE A 87 36.55 52.23 12.87
C PHE A 87 36.10 53.61 12.39
N SER A 88 34.88 53.73 11.87
CA SER A 88 34.32 55.00 11.42
C SER A 88 34.20 56.02 12.57
N SER A 89 33.85 55.54 13.77
CA SER A 89 33.77 56.37 14.98
C SER A 89 35.16 56.81 15.47
N LEU A 90 36.15 55.92 15.43
CA LEU A 90 37.54 56.25 15.73
C LEU A 90 38.10 57.29 14.75
N GLU A 91 37.88 57.11 13.45
CA GLU A 91 38.28 58.04 12.40
C GLU A 91 37.64 59.42 12.62
N LYS A 92 36.34 59.46 12.95
CA LYS A 92 35.62 60.70 13.30
C LYS A 92 36.27 61.41 14.49
N ILE A 93 36.50 60.70 15.60
CA ILE A 93 37.12 61.28 16.81
C ILE A 93 38.53 61.81 16.49
N PHE A 94 39.31 61.04 15.72
CA PHE A 94 40.67 61.39 15.31
C PHE A 94 40.72 62.72 14.53
N ILE A 95 39.76 62.93 13.62
CA ILE A 95 39.66 64.14 12.79
C ILE A 95 39.06 65.31 13.59
N GLU A 96 37.92 65.12 14.26
CA GLU A 96 37.20 66.19 14.97
C GLU A 96 38.00 66.80 16.11
N LYS A 97 38.67 65.95 16.91
CA LYS A 97 39.52 66.38 18.02
C LYS A 97 40.93 66.78 17.58
N ARG A 98 41.20 66.75 16.27
CA ARG A 98 42.48 67.12 15.65
C ARG A 98 43.68 66.36 16.22
N ILE A 99 43.48 65.08 16.57
CA ILE A 99 44.52 64.23 17.17
C ILE A 99 45.69 64.05 16.19
N TYR A 100 45.42 64.07 14.88
CA TYR A 100 46.44 64.05 13.82
C TYR A 100 47.47 65.18 13.88
N ARG A 101 47.21 66.30 14.58
CA ARG A 101 48.22 67.38 14.75
C ARG A 101 49.25 67.02 15.80
N ASN A 102 48.86 66.23 16.80
CA ASN A 102 49.73 65.87 17.91
C ASN A 102 50.82 64.86 17.51
N ILE A 103 50.72 64.29 16.30
CA ILE A 103 51.72 63.37 15.73
C ILE A 103 52.72 64.08 14.82
N GLU A 104 52.51 65.36 14.47
CA GLU A 104 53.39 66.12 13.54
C GLU A 104 54.80 66.33 14.10
N GLU A 105 54.94 66.45 15.43
CA GLU A 105 56.23 66.65 16.12
C GLU A 105 56.88 65.33 16.57
N ALA A 106 56.25 64.18 16.34
CA ALA A 106 56.74 62.88 16.78
C ALA A 106 57.80 62.32 15.81
N THR A 107 58.96 61.90 16.34
CA THR A 107 60.10 61.43 15.55
C THR A 107 60.24 59.90 15.52
N THR A 108 59.45 59.17 16.31
CA THR A 108 59.47 57.71 16.40
C THR A 108 58.06 57.12 16.33
N TRP A 109 57.94 55.88 15.84
CA TRP A 109 56.65 55.17 15.77
C TRP A 109 55.99 55.02 17.16
N GLU A 110 56.78 54.72 18.18
CA GLU A 110 56.32 54.63 19.57
C GLU A 110 55.77 55.96 20.08
N ALA A 111 56.41 57.08 19.73
CA ALA A 111 55.91 58.41 20.08
C ALA A 111 54.61 58.77 19.34
N VAL A 112 54.46 58.35 18.07
CA VAL A 112 53.20 58.50 17.30
C VAL A 112 52.07 57.74 17.99
N MET A 113 52.28 56.45 18.28
CA MET A 113 51.27 55.60 18.94
C MET A 113 50.88 56.17 20.32
N ALA A 114 51.85 56.60 21.13
CA ALA A 114 51.59 57.19 22.44
C ALA A 114 50.79 58.51 22.36
N ALA A 115 51.06 59.34 21.35
CA ALA A 115 50.33 60.59 21.13
C ALA A 115 48.87 60.35 20.72
N ILE A 116 48.62 59.35 19.86
CA ILE A 116 47.25 58.98 19.46
C ILE A 116 46.49 58.39 20.65
N TRP A 117 47.11 57.46 21.39
CA TRP A 117 46.53 56.88 22.61
C TRP A 117 46.15 57.94 23.65
N LYS A 118 47.04 58.92 23.89
CA LYS A 118 46.78 60.05 24.79
C LYS A 118 45.57 60.88 24.33
N GLY A 119 45.43 61.08 23.02
CA GLY A 119 44.31 61.81 22.42
C GLY A 119 42.98 61.05 22.45
N LEU A 120 43.01 59.72 22.30
CA LEU A 120 41.81 58.87 22.31
C LEU A 120 41.31 58.54 23.72
N LYS A 121 42.19 58.52 24.73
CA LYS A 121 41.87 58.16 26.12
C LYS A 121 40.58 58.79 26.69
N PRO A 122 40.28 60.10 26.46
CA PRO A 122 39.05 60.71 26.97
C PRO A 122 37.76 60.23 26.28
N HIS A 123 37.87 59.58 25.13
CA HIS A 123 36.73 59.24 24.25
C HIS A 123 36.46 57.74 24.15
N LEU A 124 37.28 56.89 24.79
CA LEU A 124 37.14 55.43 24.75
C LEU A 124 35.76 54.94 25.23
N GLY A 125 35.13 55.63 26.19
CA GLY A 125 33.82 55.23 26.73
C GLY A 125 32.63 55.39 25.77
N ILE A 126 32.81 56.05 24.63
CA ILE A 126 31.77 56.21 23.60
C ILE A 126 31.77 55.00 22.64
N LEU A 127 32.88 54.26 22.58
CA LEU A 127 33.06 53.16 21.65
C LEU A 127 32.44 51.87 22.21
N ARG A 128 31.93 51.03 21.30
CA ARG A 128 31.25 49.77 21.64
C ARG A 128 32.19 48.61 21.99
N ARG A 129 33.46 48.72 21.60
CA ARG A 129 34.52 47.75 21.92
C ARG A 129 35.79 48.46 22.38
N GLU A 130 36.66 47.70 23.03
CA GLU A 130 38.00 48.15 23.37
C GLU A 130 38.82 48.44 22.10
N VAL A 131 39.58 49.53 22.16
CA VAL A 131 40.49 49.94 21.09
C VAL A 131 41.77 49.13 21.22
N THR A 132 42.27 48.61 20.11
CA THR A 132 43.55 47.86 20.07
C THR A 132 44.65 48.68 19.42
N ASP A 133 45.90 48.25 19.59
CA ASP A 133 47.03 48.90 18.91
C ASP A 133 46.91 48.83 17.38
N ASP A 134 46.30 47.77 16.83
CA ASP A 134 46.04 47.65 15.39
C ASP A 134 45.04 48.70 14.90
N ASP A 135 44.02 49.03 15.71
CA ASP A 135 43.06 50.08 15.38
C ASP A 135 43.74 51.45 15.35
N VAL A 136 44.61 51.71 16.32
CA VAL A 136 45.40 52.94 16.42
C VAL A 136 46.38 53.05 15.25
N ALA A 137 47.05 51.96 14.89
CA ALA A 137 47.94 51.90 13.73
C ALA A 137 47.18 52.24 12.44
N ARG A 138 45.97 51.69 12.24
CA ARG A 138 45.14 52.02 11.06
C ARG A 138 44.74 53.49 10.97
N LEU A 139 44.64 54.23 12.07
CA LEU A 139 44.37 55.67 12.04
C LEU A 139 45.49 56.46 11.35
N THR A 140 46.72 55.94 11.34
CA THR A 140 47.85 56.59 10.65
C THR A 140 47.74 56.52 9.13
N GLU A 141 46.94 55.60 8.59
CA GLU A 141 46.76 55.39 7.15
C GLU A 141 45.61 56.22 6.55
N ILE A 142 44.95 57.06 7.35
CA ILE A 142 43.82 57.87 6.89
C ILE A 142 44.27 58.83 5.78
N LYS A 143 43.56 58.78 4.65
CA LYS A 143 43.85 59.66 3.49
C LYS A 143 43.61 61.12 3.86
N ILE A 144 44.58 62.00 3.57
CA ILE A 144 44.53 63.45 3.86
C ILE A 144 43.22 64.10 3.36
N LYS A 145 42.67 63.66 2.22
CA LYS A 145 41.39 64.16 1.69
C LYS A 145 40.26 64.07 2.73
N ARG A 146 40.24 63.02 3.57
CA ARG A 146 39.20 62.77 4.57
C ARG A 146 39.21 63.74 5.75
N ILE A 147 40.34 64.41 6.01
CA ILE A 147 40.52 65.38 7.10
C ILE A 147 39.81 66.72 6.82
N SER A 148 39.39 66.97 5.56
CA SER A 148 38.67 68.19 5.18
C SER A 148 37.33 68.33 5.93
N LYS A 149 36.97 69.56 6.31
CA LYS A 149 35.67 69.94 6.89
C LYS A 149 34.46 69.51 6.06
N PHE A 150 34.64 69.25 4.76
CA PHE A 150 33.57 68.77 3.89
C PHE A 150 33.12 67.33 4.23
N ASN A 151 34.03 66.47 4.73
CA ASN A 151 33.72 65.05 4.94
C ASN A 151 33.19 64.73 6.34
N SER A 152 33.16 65.68 7.28
CA SER A 152 32.62 65.40 8.63
C SER A 152 31.11 65.07 8.57
N PHE A 153 30.38 65.75 7.68
CA PHE A 153 28.96 65.47 7.46
C PHE A 153 28.73 64.09 6.82
N GLU A 154 29.54 63.72 5.83
CA GLU A 154 29.47 62.39 5.20
C GLU A 154 29.78 61.26 6.20
N ALA A 155 30.72 61.49 7.13
CA ALA A 155 31.04 60.54 8.19
C ALA A 155 29.86 60.36 9.16
N ASP A 156 29.17 61.45 9.53
CA ASP A 156 27.97 61.38 10.38
C ASP A 156 26.83 60.61 9.71
N GLU A 157 26.55 60.88 8.43
CA GLU A 157 25.55 60.12 7.67
C GLU A 157 25.93 58.64 7.55
N HIS A 158 27.21 58.33 7.33
CA HIS A 158 27.69 56.96 7.24
C HIS A 158 27.52 56.20 8.56
N ILE A 159 27.91 56.81 9.68
CA ILE A 159 27.75 56.23 11.01
C ILE A 159 26.26 56.02 11.33
N ALA A 160 25.39 57.00 11.03
CA ALA A 160 23.95 56.86 11.24
C ALA A 160 23.33 55.73 10.38
N ALA A 161 23.81 55.56 9.14
CA ALA A 161 23.40 54.44 8.29
C ALA A 161 23.83 53.09 8.89
N LEU A 162 25.08 52.98 9.37
CA LEU A 162 25.57 51.79 10.06
C LEU A 162 24.76 51.47 11.31
N GLU A 163 24.43 52.47 12.14
CA GLU A 163 23.58 52.30 13.32
C GLU A 163 22.20 51.74 12.96
N LYS A 164 21.60 52.25 11.88
CA LYS A 164 20.31 51.76 11.39
C LYS A 164 20.40 50.30 10.92
N GLU A 165 21.48 49.93 10.23
CA GLU A 165 21.71 48.55 9.79
C GLU A 165 21.98 47.59 10.96
N ILE A 166 22.75 48.05 11.96
CA ILE A 166 23.00 47.32 13.21
C ILE A 166 21.68 47.08 13.93
N ASP A 167 20.87 48.12 14.16
CA ASP A 167 19.56 48.01 14.81
C ASP A 167 18.63 47.05 14.06
N GLN A 168 18.64 47.12 12.72
CA GLN A 168 17.84 46.22 11.90
C GLN A 168 18.30 44.77 12.03
N THR A 169 19.60 44.52 12.03
CA THR A 169 20.21 43.19 12.19
C THR A 169 19.95 42.63 13.58
N GLN A 170 20.09 43.45 14.63
CA GLN A 170 19.73 43.07 16.00
C GLN A 170 18.23 42.76 16.14
N LYS A 171 17.35 43.50 15.47
CA LYS A 171 15.91 43.17 15.42
C LYS A 171 15.67 41.82 14.75
N HIS A 172 16.40 41.51 13.68
CA HIS A 172 16.30 40.22 12.99
C HIS A 172 16.77 39.08 13.89
N LEU A 173 17.89 39.25 14.60
CA LEU A 173 18.37 38.28 15.59
C LEU A 173 17.35 38.06 16.73
N LYS A 174 16.79 39.14 17.29
CA LYS A 174 15.72 39.05 18.32
C LYS A 174 14.46 38.35 17.81
N GLN A 175 14.16 38.46 16.51
CA GLN A 175 13.00 37.83 15.86
C GLN A 175 13.43 36.76 14.85
N LEU A 176 14.42 35.93 15.20
CA LEU A 176 15.06 35.00 14.25
C LEU A 176 14.06 34.05 13.57
N THR A 177 13.04 33.58 14.28
CA THR A 177 11.99 32.73 13.69
C THR A 177 11.24 33.46 12.57
N ARG A 178 10.88 34.74 12.76
CA ARG A 178 10.17 35.53 11.74
C ARG A 178 11.07 35.78 10.52
N TYR A 179 12.35 36.05 10.77
CA TYR A 179 13.34 36.19 9.72
C TYR A 179 13.47 34.91 8.87
N ALA A 180 13.58 33.74 9.53
CA ALA A 180 13.65 32.45 8.85
C ALA A 180 12.39 32.14 8.03
N ILE A 181 11.20 32.45 8.56
CA ILE A 181 9.94 32.30 7.80
C ILE A 181 9.98 33.13 6.52
N SER A 182 10.35 34.42 6.62
CA SER A 182 10.45 35.30 5.45
C SER A 182 11.49 34.81 4.44
N HIS A 183 12.59 34.22 4.91
CA HIS A 183 13.58 33.58 4.06
C HIS A 183 12.98 32.41 3.26
N PHE A 184 12.26 31.50 3.91
CA PHE A 184 11.59 30.37 3.23
C PHE A 184 10.50 30.83 2.26
N GLU A 185 9.72 31.85 2.62
CA GLU A 185 8.72 32.45 1.72
C GLU A 185 9.37 33.02 0.46
N ARG A 186 10.53 33.66 0.60
CA ARG A 186 11.32 34.15 -0.54
C ARG A 186 11.80 33.00 -1.41
N ILE A 187 12.35 31.92 -0.83
CA ILE A 187 12.76 30.72 -1.57
C ILE A 187 11.57 30.17 -2.37
N LYS A 188 10.41 30.00 -1.73
CA LYS A 188 9.19 29.52 -2.39
C LYS A 188 8.76 30.44 -3.54
N LYS A 189 8.83 31.76 -3.35
CA LYS A 189 8.48 32.72 -4.41
C LYS A 189 9.46 32.68 -5.59
N THR A 190 10.76 32.55 -5.32
CA THR A 190 11.80 32.56 -6.35
C THR A 190 11.89 31.23 -7.11
N TYR A 191 11.76 30.09 -6.41
CA TYR A 191 12.01 28.76 -6.98
C TYR A 191 10.77 27.87 -7.08
N GLY A 192 9.62 28.31 -6.58
CA GLY A 192 8.35 27.57 -6.64
C GLY A 192 7.66 27.53 -8.01
N PRO A 193 7.64 28.62 -8.81
CA PRO A 193 6.98 28.60 -10.12
C PRO A 193 7.57 27.53 -11.05
N GLY A 194 6.71 26.77 -11.76
CA GLY A 194 7.13 25.70 -12.67
C GLY A 194 7.56 24.39 -11.98
N ARG A 195 7.33 24.28 -10.66
CA ARG A 195 7.57 23.07 -9.86
C ARG A 195 6.28 22.53 -9.27
N GLU A 196 5.21 22.53 -10.05
CA GLU A 196 3.93 21.94 -9.68
C GLU A 196 4.07 20.43 -9.44
N ARG A 197 3.19 19.89 -8.60
CA ARG A 197 3.14 18.46 -8.32
C ARG A 197 2.82 17.70 -9.61
N ARG A 198 3.70 16.77 -9.98
CA ARG A 198 3.53 15.89 -11.16
C ARG A 198 2.74 14.61 -10.88
N THR A 199 2.54 14.28 -9.61
CA THR A 199 1.93 13.03 -9.14
C THR A 199 0.56 13.28 -8.51
N GLU A 200 -0.44 12.48 -8.86
CA GLU A 200 -1.75 12.49 -8.22
C GLU A 200 -1.81 11.53 -7.01
N VAL A 201 -2.62 11.86 -6.00
CA VAL A 201 -2.95 10.92 -4.91
C VAL A 201 -4.39 10.47 -5.13
N SER A 202 -4.56 9.22 -5.55
CA SER A 202 -5.85 8.59 -5.74
C SER A 202 -5.93 7.28 -4.95
N GLY A 203 -7.14 6.87 -4.58
CA GLY A 203 -7.39 5.53 -4.08
C GLY A 203 -7.40 4.56 -5.26
N PHE A 204 -6.61 3.50 -5.17
CA PHE A 204 -6.56 2.45 -6.20
C PHE A 204 -7.19 1.19 -5.60
N GLU A 205 -8.27 0.69 -6.21
CA GLU A 205 -8.83 -0.63 -5.83
C GLU A 205 -7.85 -1.69 -6.28
N ARG A 206 -7.23 -2.38 -5.31
CA ARG A 206 -6.25 -3.42 -5.60
C ARG A 206 -6.98 -4.58 -6.25
N VAL A 207 -6.79 -4.72 -7.56
CA VAL A 207 -7.34 -5.85 -8.29
C VAL A 207 -6.60 -7.11 -7.86
N ALA A 208 -7.28 -8.04 -7.20
CA ALA A 208 -6.67 -9.30 -6.82
C ALA A 208 -6.30 -10.06 -8.10
N ALA A 209 -5.03 -10.44 -8.26
CA ALA A 209 -4.56 -11.21 -9.42
C ALA A 209 -5.36 -12.52 -9.63
N SER A 210 -6.05 -13.01 -8.59
CA SER A 210 -6.97 -14.16 -8.65
C SER A 210 -8.31 -13.87 -9.34
N GLU A 211 -8.76 -12.62 -9.39
CA GLU A 211 -10.03 -12.20 -10.01
C GLU A 211 -9.86 -11.92 -11.51
N VAL A 212 -8.64 -11.55 -11.94
CA VAL A 212 -8.29 -11.31 -13.36
C VAL A 212 -7.64 -12.56 -13.97
N ILE A 213 -8.11 -13.74 -13.57
CA ILE A 213 -7.71 -14.99 -14.20
C ILE A 213 -8.54 -15.15 -15.47
N ILE A 214 -7.96 -14.75 -16.61
CA ILE A 214 -8.63 -14.91 -17.89
C ILE A 214 -8.61 -16.39 -18.28
N ALA A 215 -9.79 -17.02 -18.34
CA ALA A 215 -9.96 -18.42 -18.72
C ALA A 215 -9.92 -18.59 -20.26
N TYR A 216 -8.71 -18.66 -20.82
CA TYR A 216 -8.51 -18.85 -22.26
C TYR A 216 -8.65 -20.30 -22.75
N GLU A 217 -8.57 -21.28 -21.85
CA GLU A 217 -8.57 -22.70 -22.24
C GLU A 217 -9.90 -23.39 -21.88
N THR A 218 -10.20 -24.52 -22.53
CA THR A 218 -11.38 -25.34 -22.23
C THR A 218 -10.90 -26.65 -21.61
N LEU A 219 -11.47 -27.03 -20.48
CA LEU A 219 -11.25 -28.32 -19.85
C LEU A 219 -12.05 -29.39 -20.58
N TYR A 220 -11.37 -30.47 -21.00
CA TYR A 220 -12.01 -31.61 -21.65
C TYR A 220 -11.91 -32.86 -20.78
N LEU A 221 -12.88 -33.77 -20.93
CA LEU A 221 -12.92 -35.07 -20.25
C LEU A 221 -13.10 -36.22 -21.25
N ASN A 222 -12.18 -37.17 -21.21
CA ASN A 222 -12.35 -38.50 -21.79
C ASN A 222 -12.72 -39.49 -20.67
N ALA A 223 -14.03 -39.65 -20.44
CA ALA A 223 -14.54 -40.49 -19.35
C ALA A 223 -14.20 -41.99 -19.51
N LYS A 224 -14.10 -42.47 -20.75
CA LYS A 224 -13.82 -43.89 -21.07
C LYS A 224 -12.41 -44.29 -20.67
N GLU A 225 -11.44 -43.45 -21.02
CA GLU A 225 -10.03 -43.69 -20.69
C GLU A 225 -9.65 -43.16 -19.30
N GLY A 226 -10.44 -42.21 -18.77
CA GLY A 226 -10.25 -41.63 -17.44
C GLY A 226 -9.26 -40.47 -17.41
N PHE A 227 -9.15 -39.71 -18.50
CA PHE A 227 -8.27 -38.54 -18.58
C PHE A 227 -9.07 -37.24 -18.65
N ALA A 228 -8.57 -36.19 -18.02
CA ALA A 228 -9.07 -34.83 -18.14
C ALA A 228 -7.91 -33.86 -18.40
N GLY A 229 -8.19 -32.70 -18.99
CA GLY A 229 -7.20 -31.66 -19.23
C GLY A 229 -7.52 -30.80 -20.44
N TYR A 230 -6.80 -29.69 -20.60
CA TYR A 230 -6.99 -28.77 -21.73
C TYR A 230 -6.35 -29.25 -23.04
N GLY A 231 -5.48 -30.25 -22.98
CA GLY A 231 -4.82 -30.86 -24.14
C GLY A 231 -5.67 -31.91 -24.87
N LEU A 232 -6.84 -32.29 -24.34
CA LEU A 232 -7.68 -33.37 -24.87
C LEU A 232 -8.72 -32.92 -25.92
N LYS A 233 -8.46 -31.82 -26.63
CA LYS A 233 -9.38 -31.20 -27.62
C LYS A 233 -9.96 -32.17 -28.67
N LYS A 234 -9.22 -33.22 -29.03
CA LYS A 234 -9.62 -34.21 -30.05
C LYS A 234 -10.32 -35.46 -29.48
N GLU A 235 -10.07 -35.78 -28.21
CA GLU A 235 -10.39 -37.08 -27.60
C GLU A 235 -11.40 -36.97 -26.44
N GLY A 236 -11.66 -35.76 -25.94
CA GLY A 236 -12.51 -35.51 -24.78
C GLY A 236 -13.71 -34.60 -25.11
N GLU A 237 -14.73 -34.71 -24.28
CA GLU A 237 -15.90 -33.83 -24.31
C GLU A 237 -15.59 -32.52 -23.57
N PRO A 238 -15.99 -31.35 -24.10
CA PRO A 238 -15.77 -30.07 -23.42
C PRO A 238 -16.65 -29.95 -22.18
N LEU A 239 -16.07 -29.49 -21.07
CA LEU A 239 -16.76 -29.31 -19.79
C LEU A 239 -16.99 -27.83 -19.46
N CYS A 240 -15.91 -27.08 -19.25
CA CYS A 240 -15.95 -25.67 -18.85
C CYS A 240 -14.66 -24.93 -19.25
N LYS A 241 -14.68 -23.60 -19.23
CA LYS A 241 -13.47 -22.79 -19.44
C LYS A 241 -12.60 -22.80 -18.18
N CYS A 242 -11.29 -22.97 -18.34
CA CYS A 242 -10.29 -23.01 -17.27
C CYS A 242 -9.04 -22.19 -17.62
N SER A 243 -8.29 -21.79 -16.60
CA SER A 243 -6.94 -21.25 -16.68
C SER A 243 -5.89 -22.27 -16.23
N THR A 244 -4.64 -22.11 -16.67
CA THR A 244 -3.52 -22.94 -16.23
C THR A 244 -3.22 -22.82 -14.73
N LEU A 245 -3.76 -21.80 -14.06
CA LEU A 245 -3.62 -21.60 -12.62
C LEU A 245 -4.78 -22.16 -11.77
N ASP A 246 -5.87 -22.60 -12.41
CA ASP A 246 -7.03 -23.12 -11.69
C ASP A 246 -6.77 -24.50 -11.06
N ASP A 247 -7.54 -24.82 -10.02
CA ASP A 247 -7.60 -26.14 -9.41
C ASP A 247 -8.86 -26.88 -9.92
N ILE A 248 -8.71 -28.15 -10.28
CA ILE A 248 -9.80 -29.06 -10.68
C ILE A 248 -10.08 -30.01 -9.52
N ILE A 249 -11.36 -30.25 -9.23
CA ILE A 249 -11.83 -31.26 -8.30
C ILE A 249 -12.61 -32.35 -9.04
N TRP A 250 -12.37 -33.62 -8.70
CA TRP A 250 -13.16 -34.73 -9.22
C TRP A 250 -13.48 -35.79 -8.17
N PHE A 251 -14.53 -36.55 -8.44
CA PHE A 251 -15.09 -37.57 -7.56
C PHE A 251 -15.23 -38.89 -8.31
N THR A 252 -14.78 -39.98 -7.71
CA THR A 252 -14.84 -41.33 -8.29
C THR A 252 -15.97 -42.16 -7.69
N LYS A 253 -16.39 -43.22 -8.39
CA LYS A 253 -17.43 -44.15 -7.92
C LYS A 253 -17.03 -44.92 -6.66
N ASP A 254 -15.74 -45.12 -6.46
CA ASP A 254 -15.18 -45.78 -5.28
C ASP A 254 -15.21 -44.89 -4.03
N GLY A 255 -15.68 -43.64 -4.18
CA GLY A 255 -15.86 -42.71 -3.09
C GLY A 255 -14.59 -41.99 -2.69
N THR A 256 -13.74 -41.64 -3.67
CA THR A 256 -12.59 -40.76 -3.45
C THR A 256 -12.79 -39.40 -4.11
N MET A 257 -12.20 -38.38 -3.48
CA MET A 257 -12.15 -37.00 -3.95
C MET A 257 -10.69 -36.59 -4.08
N THR A 258 -10.32 -35.94 -5.18
CA THR A 258 -8.96 -35.41 -5.39
C THR A 258 -9.06 -34.00 -5.97
N VAL A 259 -8.11 -33.14 -5.58
CA VAL A 259 -7.94 -31.80 -6.13
C VAL A 259 -6.55 -31.70 -6.71
N SER A 260 -6.41 -31.22 -7.95
CA SER A 260 -5.11 -31.01 -8.61
C SER A 260 -5.16 -29.74 -9.44
N LYS A 261 -3.99 -29.16 -9.70
CA LYS A 261 -3.86 -28.07 -10.67
C LYS A 261 -4.25 -28.54 -12.07
N VAL A 262 -4.85 -27.66 -12.86
CA VAL A 262 -5.12 -27.90 -14.29
C VAL A 262 -3.83 -28.30 -15.01
N ALA A 263 -3.88 -29.37 -15.80
CA ALA A 263 -2.76 -29.90 -16.58
C ALA A 263 -3.20 -30.25 -18.01
N PRO A 264 -2.26 -30.38 -18.98
CA PRO A 264 -2.61 -30.75 -20.36
C PRO A 264 -3.36 -32.09 -20.43
N LYS A 265 -2.93 -33.07 -19.63
CA LYS A 265 -3.53 -34.40 -19.51
C LYS A 265 -3.24 -34.93 -18.10
N MET A 266 -4.28 -35.28 -17.37
CA MET A 266 -4.22 -35.85 -16.02
C MET A 266 -5.20 -37.01 -15.89
N PHE A 267 -4.84 -38.02 -15.09
CA PHE A 267 -5.69 -39.18 -14.86
C PHE A 267 -6.67 -38.90 -13.71
N VAL A 268 -7.96 -38.98 -14.00
CA VAL A 268 -9.06 -38.71 -13.06
C VAL A 268 -9.88 -39.96 -12.71
N GLY A 269 -9.47 -41.12 -13.22
CA GLY A 269 -10.19 -42.39 -13.08
C GLY A 269 -11.27 -42.55 -14.16
N LYS A 270 -11.61 -43.81 -14.47
CA LYS A 270 -12.62 -44.12 -15.50
C LYS A 270 -14.02 -43.77 -15.00
N ASN A 271 -14.78 -43.04 -15.83
CA ASN A 271 -16.16 -42.60 -15.56
C ASN A 271 -16.31 -41.94 -14.17
N PRO A 272 -15.64 -40.80 -13.93
CA PRO A 272 -15.81 -40.05 -12.68
C PRO A 272 -17.28 -39.62 -12.52
N LEU A 273 -17.73 -39.51 -11.28
CA LEU A 273 -19.08 -39.04 -10.96
C LEU A 273 -19.25 -37.54 -11.23
N TYR A 274 -18.19 -36.78 -11.01
CA TYR A 274 -18.14 -35.35 -11.24
C TYR A 274 -16.70 -34.91 -11.45
N ILE A 275 -16.53 -33.90 -12.29
CA ILE A 275 -15.28 -33.16 -12.47
C ILE A 275 -15.63 -31.70 -12.79
N GLY A 276 -14.89 -30.76 -12.22
CA GLY A 276 -15.08 -29.34 -12.50
C GLY A 276 -14.03 -28.49 -11.81
N ILE A 277 -14.12 -27.18 -12.04
CA ILE A 277 -13.23 -26.20 -11.40
C ILE A 277 -13.60 -26.08 -9.93
N ASN A 278 -12.60 -26.22 -9.07
CA ASN A 278 -12.72 -26.03 -7.64
C ASN A 278 -12.69 -24.54 -7.30
N LYS A 279 -13.85 -23.89 -7.31
CA LYS A 279 -13.98 -22.54 -6.78
C LYS A 279 -13.80 -22.61 -5.26
N LYS A 280 -12.84 -21.85 -4.72
CA LYS A 280 -12.62 -21.70 -3.28
C LYS A 280 -13.68 -20.77 -2.67
N ASP A 281 -14.95 -21.06 -2.92
CA ASP A 281 -16.08 -20.35 -2.36
C ASP A 281 -16.84 -21.30 -1.41
N ASP A 282 -17.25 -20.80 -0.25
CA ASP A 282 -17.81 -21.59 0.86
C ASP A 282 -19.27 -22.04 0.59
N ASN A 283 -19.84 -21.62 -0.55
CA ASN A 283 -21.25 -21.84 -0.88
C ASN A 283 -21.54 -23.22 -1.51
N THR A 284 -20.56 -23.88 -2.13
CA THR A 284 -20.81 -25.15 -2.85
C THR A 284 -21.05 -26.31 -1.89
N VAL A 285 -22.19 -26.99 -2.03
CA VAL A 285 -22.60 -28.14 -1.20
C VAL A 285 -22.62 -29.42 -2.02
N TYR A 286 -22.01 -30.47 -1.49
CA TYR A 286 -21.99 -31.80 -2.10
C TYR A 286 -22.88 -32.78 -1.34
N SER A 287 -23.73 -33.46 -2.07
CA SER A 287 -24.71 -34.43 -1.57
C SER A 287 -24.32 -35.83 -1.99
N VAL A 288 -24.06 -36.72 -1.03
CA VAL A 288 -23.63 -38.10 -1.32
C VAL A 288 -24.41 -39.12 -0.51
N ILE A 289 -24.88 -40.17 -1.20
CA ILE A 289 -25.31 -41.43 -0.58
C ILE A 289 -24.32 -42.51 -0.96
N TYR A 290 -23.75 -43.20 0.02
CA TYR A 290 -22.73 -44.22 -0.19
C TYR A 290 -22.99 -45.48 0.64
N ARG A 291 -22.57 -46.61 0.11
CA ARG A 291 -22.50 -47.88 0.83
C ARG A 291 -21.10 -48.04 1.41
N ASP A 292 -21.01 -48.32 2.70
CA ASP A 292 -19.74 -48.63 3.35
C ASP A 292 -19.44 -50.13 3.25
N GLY A 293 -18.38 -50.50 2.54
CA GLY A 293 -18.03 -51.90 2.25
C GLY A 293 -19.00 -52.61 1.29
N ARG A 294 -18.69 -53.87 0.92
CA ARG A 294 -19.49 -54.65 -0.05
C ARG A 294 -20.90 -54.99 0.44
N HIS A 295 -21.06 -55.21 1.75
CA HIS A 295 -22.31 -55.61 2.40
C HIS A 295 -22.70 -54.73 3.61
N GLY A 296 -22.08 -53.57 3.76
CA GLY A 296 -22.37 -52.71 4.91
C GLY A 296 -23.56 -51.77 4.69
N ARG A 297 -23.75 -50.89 5.67
CA ARG A 297 -24.89 -49.98 5.75
C ARG A 297 -24.75 -48.86 4.71
N VAL A 298 -25.89 -48.27 4.36
CA VAL A 298 -25.93 -47.10 3.47
C VAL A 298 -26.07 -45.84 4.30
N TYR A 299 -25.19 -44.89 4.02
CA TYR A 299 -25.10 -43.60 4.68
C TYR A 299 -25.38 -42.48 3.69
N ALA A 300 -25.93 -41.38 4.19
CA ALA A 300 -26.08 -40.13 3.45
C ALA A 300 -25.43 -38.98 4.22
N LYS A 301 -24.74 -38.11 3.48
CA LYS A 301 -24.17 -36.87 4.03
C LYS A 301 -24.21 -35.74 3.02
N ARG A 302 -24.30 -34.53 3.57
CA ARG A 302 -24.08 -33.27 2.88
C ARG A 302 -22.82 -32.63 3.44
N PHE A 303 -21.94 -32.17 2.56
CA PHE A 303 -20.68 -31.59 3.00
C PHE A 303 -20.18 -30.45 2.13
N ARG A 304 -19.40 -29.58 2.76
CA ARG A 304 -18.57 -28.58 2.09
C ARG A 304 -17.13 -29.07 2.01
N VAL A 305 -16.45 -28.71 0.92
CA VAL A 305 -15.03 -29.04 0.73
C VAL A 305 -14.21 -27.93 1.37
N GLY A 306 -13.68 -28.20 2.57
CA GLY A 306 -12.71 -27.32 3.24
C GLY A 306 -11.28 -27.56 2.74
N GLY A 307 -10.28 -27.07 3.49
CA GLY A 307 -8.85 -27.15 3.13
C GLY A 307 -8.42 -28.46 2.45
N THR A 308 -7.98 -28.34 1.20
CA THR A 308 -7.45 -29.44 0.38
C THR A 308 -5.95 -29.23 0.13
N THR A 309 -5.20 -30.32 0.14
CA THR A 309 -3.84 -30.38 -0.37
C THR A 309 -3.91 -30.95 -1.77
N ARG A 310 -3.20 -30.34 -2.72
CA ARG A 310 -3.14 -30.82 -4.11
C ARG A 310 -2.61 -32.24 -4.18
N ASP A 311 -3.13 -33.01 -5.14
CA ASP A 311 -2.77 -34.39 -5.48
C ASP A 311 -3.00 -35.42 -4.36
N LYS A 312 -3.56 -35.00 -3.23
CA LYS A 312 -3.94 -35.88 -2.14
C LYS A 312 -5.31 -36.49 -2.41
N VAL A 313 -5.39 -37.81 -2.33
CA VAL A 313 -6.64 -38.56 -2.44
C VAL A 313 -7.34 -38.61 -1.09
N TYR A 314 -8.59 -38.14 -1.04
CA TYR A 314 -9.41 -38.11 0.17
C TYR A 314 -10.55 -39.13 0.06
N PRO A 315 -10.67 -40.09 1.00
CA PRO A 315 -11.83 -40.98 1.05
C PRO A 315 -13.06 -40.23 1.57
N LEU A 316 -14.19 -40.37 0.88
CA LEU A 316 -15.51 -39.85 1.29
C LEU A 316 -16.34 -40.87 2.06
N THR A 317 -15.92 -42.12 2.07
CA THR A 317 -16.53 -43.21 2.83
C THR A 317 -15.72 -43.47 4.10
N LYS A 318 -16.09 -44.46 4.91
CA LYS A 318 -15.27 -44.84 6.09
C LYS A 318 -13.95 -45.54 5.74
N GLY A 319 -13.67 -45.75 4.46
CA GLY A 319 -12.45 -46.42 4.00
C GLY A 319 -12.54 -47.95 4.01
N THR A 320 -13.71 -48.53 4.29
CA THR A 320 -13.90 -49.99 4.19
C THR A 320 -13.77 -50.45 2.74
N PRO A 321 -12.96 -51.48 2.42
CA PRO A 321 -12.83 -51.99 1.05
C PRO A 321 -14.18 -52.42 0.44
N GLY A 322 -14.42 -52.04 -0.82
CA GLY A 322 -15.67 -52.34 -1.54
C GLY A 322 -16.83 -51.36 -1.27
N SER A 323 -16.53 -50.23 -0.62
CA SER A 323 -17.44 -49.08 -0.55
C SER A 323 -17.73 -48.52 -1.94
N ALA A 324 -18.94 -47.99 -2.15
CA ALA A 324 -19.33 -47.39 -3.42
C ALA A 324 -20.29 -46.24 -3.20
N ILE A 325 -20.15 -45.17 -4.00
CA ILE A 325 -21.14 -44.09 -4.05
C ILE A 325 -22.34 -44.57 -4.89
N LEU A 326 -23.54 -44.45 -4.31
CA LEU A 326 -24.81 -44.80 -4.93
C LEU A 326 -25.50 -43.58 -5.54
N TYR A 327 -25.25 -42.40 -4.98
CA TYR A 327 -25.80 -41.13 -5.45
C TYR A 327 -24.81 -39.99 -5.17
N PHE A 328 -24.65 -39.09 -6.15
CA PHE A 328 -23.83 -37.89 -6.03
C PHE A 328 -24.55 -36.72 -6.70
N ASN A 329 -24.53 -35.55 -6.07
CA ASN A 329 -24.93 -34.29 -6.69
C ASN A 329 -24.12 -33.11 -6.13
N ARG A 330 -23.87 -32.11 -6.98
CA ARG A 330 -23.25 -30.84 -6.62
C ARG A 330 -24.33 -29.75 -6.68
N HIS A 331 -24.40 -28.93 -5.64
CA HIS A 331 -25.28 -27.78 -5.54
C HIS A 331 -24.44 -26.52 -5.41
N ASP A 332 -24.85 -25.45 -6.09
CA ASP A 332 -24.16 -24.17 -6.02
C ASP A 332 -24.46 -23.43 -4.70
N ASP A 333 -25.60 -23.71 -4.07
CA ASP A 333 -26.01 -23.12 -2.78
C ASP A 333 -26.70 -24.14 -1.83
N GLU A 334 -26.90 -23.70 -0.58
CA GLU A 334 -27.55 -24.49 0.47
C GLU A 334 -29.05 -24.70 0.18
N ALA A 335 -29.73 -23.70 -0.36
CA ALA A 335 -31.16 -23.77 -0.68
C ALA A 335 -31.48 -24.85 -1.73
N ALA A 336 -30.67 -24.96 -2.81
CA ALA A 336 -30.86 -26.02 -3.79
C ALA A 336 -30.54 -27.41 -3.23
N SER A 337 -29.66 -27.50 -2.22
CA SER A 337 -29.39 -28.76 -1.52
C SER A 337 -30.57 -29.16 -0.62
N ASP A 338 -31.19 -28.20 0.07
CA ASP A 338 -32.33 -28.43 0.97
C ASP A 338 -33.61 -28.84 0.23
N ALA A 339 -33.85 -28.26 -0.95
CA ALA A 339 -35.01 -28.56 -1.78
C ALA A 339 -35.03 -29.99 -2.35
N GLN A 340 -33.95 -30.76 -2.16
CA GLN A 340 -33.80 -32.07 -2.77
C GLN A 340 -34.49 -33.19 -1.99
N ASN A 341 -35.44 -33.86 -2.66
CA ASN A 341 -36.08 -35.09 -2.16
C ASN A 341 -35.60 -36.31 -2.97
N LEU A 342 -35.14 -37.34 -2.27
CA LEU A 342 -34.67 -38.59 -2.86
C LEU A 342 -35.59 -39.76 -2.52
N ALA A 343 -35.77 -40.68 -3.46
CA ALA A 343 -36.39 -41.98 -3.25
C ALA A 343 -35.31 -43.06 -3.31
N VAL A 344 -35.12 -43.77 -2.20
CA VAL A 344 -34.16 -44.88 -2.09
C VAL A 344 -34.93 -46.18 -2.25
N TYR A 345 -34.67 -46.90 -3.34
CA TYR A 345 -35.28 -48.20 -3.61
C TYR A 345 -34.39 -49.33 -3.08
N LEU A 346 -34.96 -50.19 -2.25
CA LEU A 346 -34.28 -51.31 -1.61
C LEU A 346 -34.40 -52.56 -2.48
N LYS A 347 -33.38 -53.41 -2.41
CA LYS A 347 -33.46 -54.76 -2.99
C LYS A 347 -34.47 -55.60 -2.21
N PRO A 348 -35.32 -56.40 -2.89
CA PRO A 348 -36.23 -57.32 -2.21
C PRO A 348 -35.49 -58.25 -1.25
N ALA A 349 -35.96 -58.33 -0.01
CA ALA A 349 -35.43 -59.22 1.01
C ALA A 349 -36.57 -59.78 1.86
N LEU A 350 -36.33 -60.93 2.51
CA LEU A 350 -37.30 -61.57 3.40
C LEU A 350 -37.72 -60.60 4.51
N TYR A 351 -39.03 -60.54 4.80
CA TYR A 351 -39.67 -59.66 5.79
C TYR A 351 -39.67 -58.15 5.48
N LEU A 352 -39.28 -57.74 4.28
CA LEU A 352 -39.25 -56.33 3.87
C LEU A 352 -40.54 -55.96 3.12
N ARG A 353 -41.46 -55.24 3.78
CA ARG A 353 -42.76 -54.84 3.20
C ARG A 353 -42.71 -53.58 2.35
N ASN A 354 -41.86 -52.61 2.71
CA ASN A 354 -41.73 -51.34 1.99
C ASN A 354 -40.38 -51.30 1.25
N LEU A 355 -40.42 -51.32 -0.08
CA LEU A 355 -39.24 -51.34 -0.94
C LEU A 355 -38.76 -49.95 -1.36
N SER A 356 -39.45 -48.89 -0.95
CA SER A 356 -39.06 -47.51 -1.20
C SER A 356 -39.02 -46.71 0.11
N LEU A 357 -38.01 -45.87 0.25
CA LEU A 357 -37.85 -44.93 1.34
C LEU A 357 -37.77 -43.52 0.76
N ALA A 358 -38.66 -42.63 1.20
CA ALA A 358 -38.52 -41.21 0.92
C ALA A 358 -37.47 -40.61 1.87
N PHE A 359 -36.49 -39.90 1.31
CA PHE A 359 -35.37 -39.34 2.04
C PHE A 359 -35.19 -37.85 1.67
N PRO A 360 -35.75 -36.93 2.47
CA PRO A 360 -35.55 -35.50 2.27
C PRO A 360 -34.12 -35.10 2.70
N MET A 361 -33.38 -34.45 1.81
CA MET A 361 -31.98 -34.07 2.09
C MET A 361 -31.87 -32.95 3.12
N SER A 362 -32.90 -32.11 3.27
CA SER A 362 -33.02 -31.11 4.33
C SER A 362 -32.87 -31.67 5.75
N SER A 363 -33.15 -32.97 5.95
CA SER A 363 -32.97 -33.64 7.24
C SER A 363 -31.50 -33.80 7.66
N LEU A 364 -30.55 -33.60 6.76
CA LEU A 364 -29.13 -33.78 7.02
C LEU A 364 -28.44 -32.44 7.27
N PRO A 365 -27.75 -32.20 8.40
CA PRO A 365 -26.93 -31.00 8.55
C PRO A 365 -25.75 -31.02 7.57
N ILE A 366 -25.40 -29.85 7.03
CA ILE A 366 -24.19 -29.69 6.22
C ILE A 366 -22.97 -29.68 7.15
N LYS A 367 -22.05 -30.62 6.94
CA LYS A 367 -20.84 -30.80 7.76
C LYS A 367 -19.57 -30.75 6.90
N GLY A 368 -18.41 -31.03 7.50
CA GLY A 368 -17.17 -31.24 6.74
C GLY A 368 -17.14 -32.60 6.01
N ARG A 369 -16.25 -32.72 5.02
CA ARG A 369 -16.06 -33.95 4.21
C ARG A 369 -15.81 -35.21 5.05
N ASP A 370 -15.14 -35.08 6.20
CA ASP A 370 -14.75 -36.21 7.05
C ASP A 370 -15.93 -36.75 7.90
N SER A 371 -17.11 -36.11 7.81
CA SER A 371 -18.32 -36.59 8.46
C SER A 371 -18.72 -37.97 7.95
N MET A 372 -19.12 -38.84 8.87
CA MET A 372 -19.65 -40.16 8.57
C MET A 372 -21.01 -40.11 7.85
N GLY A 373 -21.83 -39.10 8.16
CA GLY A 373 -23.22 -39.02 7.70
C GLY A 373 -24.20 -39.84 8.54
N ASN A 374 -25.47 -39.75 8.19
CA ASN A 374 -26.55 -40.46 8.87
C ASN A 374 -26.87 -41.77 8.15
N ILE A 375 -27.33 -42.78 8.89
CA ILE A 375 -27.72 -44.07 8.34
C ILE A 375 -29.06 -43.89 7.60
N VAL A 376 -29.07 -44.23 6.31
CA VAL A 376 -30.28 -44.25 5.48
C VAL A 376 -31.00 -45.58 5.64
N THR A 377 -30.24 -46.68 5.50
CA THR A 377 -30.77 -48.04 5.63
C THR A 377 -29.67 -49.03 5.96
N LYS A 378 -30.05 -50.14 6.60
CA LYS A 378 -29.19 -51.31 6.81
C LYS A 378 -29.31 -52.32 5.66
N HIS A 379 -30.31 -52.17 4.80
CA HIS A 379 -30.62 -53.09 3.71
C HIS A 379 -29.89 -52.70 2.42
N ALA A 380 -29.72 -53.67 1.52
CA ALA A 380 -29.13 -53.42 0.22
C ALA A 380 -30.02 -52.47 -0.60
N VAL A 381 -29.41 -51.42 -1.16
CA VAL A 381 -30.07 -50.47 -2.05
C VAL A 381 -29.90 -50.94 -3.49
N ASP A 382 -30.98 -50.86 -4.26
CA ASP A 382 -30.98 -51.13 -5.70
C ASP A 382 -30.62 -49.87 -6.48
N ARG A 383 -31.37 -48.78 -6.25
CA ARG A 383 -31.15 -47.49 -6.89
C ARG A 383 -31.63 -46.33 -6.02
N VAL A 384 -31.03 -45.17 -6.25
CA VAL A 384 -31.47 -43.89 -5.67
C VAL A 384 -31.93 -42.98 -6.80
N VAL A 385 -33.13 -42.42 -6.69
CA VAL A 385 -33.71 -41.56 -7.73
C VAL A 385 -34.15 -40.24 -7.08
N GLN A 386 -33.90 -39.12 -7.76
CA GLN A 386 -34.43 -37.83 -7.34
C GLN A 386 -35.92 -37.74 -7.67
N GLN A 387 -36.74 -37.40 -6.68
CA GLN A 387 -38.16 -37.14 -6.90
C GLN A 387 -38.31 -35.74 -7.50
N ARG A 388 -38.98 -35.62 -8.65
CA ARG A 388 -39.40 -34.31 -9.20
C ARG A 388 -40.57 -33.80 -8.36
N GLY A 389 -40.44 -32.63 -7.76
CA GLY A 389 -41.46 -32.05 -6.90
C GLY A 389 -42.75 -31.74 -7.66
N ALA A 390 -43.89 -32.04 -7.04
CA ALA A 390 -45.18 -31.47 -7.41
C ALA A 390 -45.16 -29.96 -7.11
N ALA A 391 -45.63 -29.14 -8.06
CA ALA A 391 -45.75 -27.70 -7.90
C ALA A 391 -46.72 -27.34 -6.76
N ALA A 392 -46.40 -26.24 -6.08
CA ALA A 392 -47.07 -25.70 -4.91
C ALA A 392 -48.59 -25.55 -5.06
N ALA A 393 -49.35 -26.04 -4.08
CA ALA A 393 -50.72 -25.58 -3.81
C ALA A 393 -50.64 -24.61 -2.62
N SER A 394 -50.76 -23.32 -2.91
CA SER A 394 -50.88 -22.24 -1.95
C SER A 394 -52.20 -22.35 -1.18
N SER A 395 -52.12 -22.57 0.13
CA SER A 395 -53.24 -22.37 1.04
C SER A 395 -53.43 -20.87 1.29
N SER A 396 -54.41 -20.26 0.62
CA SER A 396 -54.98 -18.99 1.03
C SER A 396 -55.80 -19.22 2.31
N ALA A 397 -55.22 -18.87 3.46
CA ALA A 397 -55.97 -18.70 4.69
C ALA A 397 -56.67 -17.33 4.63
N ASP A 398 -57.97 -17.37 4.37
CA ASP A 398 -58.90 -16.26 4.41
C ASP A 398 -59.09 -15.83 5.88
N SER A 399 -58.61 -14.64 6.23
CA SER A 399 -58.85 -13.99 7.52
C SER A 399 -60.09 -13.10 7.39
N GLY A 400 -61.27 -13.67 7.64
CA GLY A 400 -62.51 -12.94 7.81
C GLY A 400 -62.55 -12.25 9.16
N GLU A 401 -62.27 -10.96 9.18
CA GLU A 401 -62.50 -10.06 10.31
C GLU A 401 -63.97 -9.61 10.28
N ALA A 402 -64.78 -10.15 11.19
CA ALA A 402 -66.17 -9.75 11.39
C ALA A 402 -66.22 -8.60 12.41
N THR A 403 -66.53 -7.39 11.94
CA THR A 403 -66.99 -6.29 12.79
C THR A 403 -68.51 -6.25 12.79
N ASP A 404 -69.06 -6.48 13.98
CA ASP A 404 -70.47 -6.26 14.32
C ASP A 404 -70.94 -4.85 13.94
N THR A 405 -72.09 -4.80 13.27
CA THR A 405 -73.02 -3.68 13.41
C THR A 405 -74.44 -4.23 13.46
N LYS A 406 -75.05 -4.07 14.64
CA LYS A 406 -76.43 -4.35 15.10
C LYS A 406 -76.76 -5.75 15.61
#